data_AF-A0A1S7LJJ9-F1
#
_entry.id   AF-A0A1S7LJJ9-F1
#
_cell.length_a   1.000
_cell.length_b   1.000
_cell.length_c   1.000
_cell.angle_alpha   90.00
_cell.angle_beta   90.00
_cell.angle_gamma   90.00
#
_symmetry.space_group_name_H-M   'P 1'
#
loop_
_entity.id
_entity.type
_entity.pdbx_description
1 polymer ?
#
loop_
_entity_poly.entity_id
_entity_poly.type
_entity_poly.pdbx_seq_one_letter_code
_entity_poly.pdbx_strand_id
1 'polypeptide(L)'
;MRFLGEASKVELSFSEEKKTLKNYSTPGGGTADTVSLITDVQLVVTAHGFDVDSLAMATFGESGAIAGGTVTDESHVAYRGGYLRAKEGVDLSAVSLTNSGTPMVEGTDYEVKGGGVRILEDATNVVDGDTVLMTYTHASSASVEAILNAGKEYIMAFDGFNQAFDGKPVVLDVYRVKNTPSSLGLVTDDFGSIEFTFDVLKDDGKTGASVSQFFKLMQIEG
;
A
#
# COMPACT_ATOMS: atom_id res chain seq x y z
N MET A 1 14.95 -9.74 7.94
CA MET A 1 14.67 -8.86 6.78
C MET A 1 13.74 -9.61 5.85
N ARG A 2 12.74 -8.94 5.27
CA ARG A 2 11.72 -9.53 4.41
C ARG A 2 11.87 -8.94 3.00
N PHE A 3 11.64 -9.75 1.98
CA PHE A 3 11.63 -9.30 0.59
C PHE A 3 10.33 -8.55 0.29
N LEU A 4 10.44 -7.36 -0.30
CA LEU A 4 9.29 -6.47 -0.56
C LEU A 4 8.73 -6.60 -1.98
N GLY A 5 9.47 -7.26 -2.87
CA GLY A 5 9.11 -7.42 -4.27
C GLY A 5 10.20 -6.92 -5.21
N GLU A 6 9.90 -7.01 -6.50
CA GLU A 6 10.76 -6.47 -7.56
C GLU A 6 10.60 -4.96 -7.62
N ALA A 7 11.66 -4.22 -7.28
CA ALA A 7 11.67 -2.77 -7.32
C ALA A 7 12.03 -2.26 -8.72
N SER A 8 11.15 -1.48 -9.34
CA SER A 8 11.41 -0.79 -10.60
C SER A 8 12.09 0.56 -10.41
N LYS A 9 12.02 1.12 -9.19
CA LYS A 9 12.66 2.38 -8.81
C LYS A 9 13.14 2.33 -7.37
N VAL A 10 14.38 2.78 -7.15
CA VAL A 10 14.94 3.08 -5.82
C VAL A 10 15.65 4.43 -5.91
N GLU A 11 15.16 5.42 -5.17
CA GLU A 11 15.66 6.79 -5.22
C GLU A 11 15.94 7.32 -3.81
N LEU A 12 17.15 7.84 -3.60
CA LEU A 12 17.53 8.60 -2.40
C LEU A 12 17.56 10.09 -2.76
N SER A 13 16.76 10.89 -2.06
CA SER A 13 16.70 12.34 -2.23
C SER A 13 17.11 13.06 -0.94
N PHE A 14 17.72 14.24 -1.11
CA PHE A 14 18.22 15.07 -0.02
C PHE A 14 17.57 16.45 -0.12
N SER A 15 16.95 16.90 0.96
CA SER A 15 16.44 18.27 1.08
C SER A 15 17.42 19.11 1.91
N GLU A 16 17.65 20.34 1.48
CA GLU A 16 18.59 21.27 2.12
C GLU A 16 17.92 22.61 2.42
N GLU A 17 18.10 23.12 3.64
CA GLU A 17 17.81 24.51 4.00
C GLU A 17 19.08 25.35 3.82
N LYS A 18 18.99 26.36 2.96
CA LYS A 18 20.09 27.28 2.67
C LYS A 18 19.80 28.68 3.22
N LYS A 19 20.65 29.14 4.13
CA LYS A 19 20.63 30.52 4.65
C LYS A 19 21.72 31.33 3.97
N THR A 20 21.33 32.39 3.26
CA THR A 20 22.28 33.28 2.59
C THR A 20 22.29 34.65 3.26
N LEU A 21 23.48 35.12 3.63
CA LEU A 21 23.70 36.49 4.08
C LEU A 21 24.05 37.32 2.85
N LYS A 22 23.27 38.36 2.57
CA LYS A 22 23.60 39.31 1.50
C LYS A 22 24.72 40.25 1.97
N ASN A 23 25.65 40.56 1.09
CA ASN A 23 26.68 41.55 1.36
C ASN A 23 26.09 42.96 1.32
N TYR A 24 26.13 43.66 2.45
CA TYR A 24 25.66 45.05 2.61
C TYR A 24 26.81 46.08 2.61
N SER A 25 28.07 45.63 2.54
CA SER A 25 29.24 46.51 2.68
C SER A 25 29.68 47.19 1.38
N THR A 26 29.19 46.75 0.23
CA THR A 26 29.57 47.29 -1.10
C THR A 26 28.34 47.59 -1.97
N PRO A 27 28.27 48.79 -2.60
CA PRO A 27 27.28 49.07 -3.64
C PRO A 27 27.50 48.14 -4.84
N GLY A 28 26.48 47.37 -5.21
CA GLY A 28 26.57 46.29 -6.22
C GLY A 28 26.11 44.93 -5.69
N GLY A 29 26.15 44.72 -4.36
CA GLY A 29 25.60 43.52 -3.71
C GLY A 29 26.34 42.21 -4.02
N GLY A 30 25.88 41.12 -3.42
CA GLY A 30 26.43 39.76 -3.54
C GLY A 30 26.06 38.90 -2.33
N THR A 31 26.48 37.64 -2.28
CA THR A 31 26.37 36.79 -1.08
C THR A 31 27.62 36.99 -0.22
N ALA A 32 27.46 37.47 1.01
CA ALA A 32 28.53 37.59 2.00
C ALA A 32 28.83 36.27 2.71
N ASP A 33 27.80 35.45 2.95
CA ASP A 33 27.96 34.14 3.57
C ASP A 33 26.81 33.21 3.17
N THR A 34 27.03 31.91 3.22
CA THR A 34 25.98 30.90 3.01
C THR A 34 26.20 29.72 3.94
N VAL A 35 25.13 29.28 4.59
CA VAL A 35 25.11 28.05 5.39
C VAL A 35 24.04 27.13 4.83
N SER A 36 24.43 25.87 4.63
CA SER A 36 23.66 24.82 3.98
C SER A 36 23.50 23.67 4.97
N LEU A 37 22.26 23.33 5.34
CA LEU A 37 21.96 22.20 6.24
C LEU A 37 21.04 21.22 5.52
N ILE A 38 21.45 19.96 5.45
CA ILE A 38 20.54 18.88 5.03
C ILE A 38 19.46 18.76 6.10
N THR A 39 18.21 18.98 5.72
CA THR A 39 17.06 18.90 6.63
C THR A 39 16.49 17.50 6.66
N ASP A 40 16.37 16.88 5.49
CA ASP A 40 15.68 15.61 5.31
C ASP A 40 16.40 14.74 4.29
N VAL A 41 16.39 13.44 4.54
CA VAL A 41 16.83 12.41 3.60
C VAL A 41 15.65 11.48 3.40
N GLN A 42 15.20 11.34 2.15
CA GLN A 42 14.04 10.53 1.81
C GLN A 42 14.45 9.39 0.89
N LEU A 43 13.84 8.24 1.10
CA LEU A 43 13.99 7.04 0.27
C LEU A 43 12.64 6.72 -0.37
N VAL A 44 12.59 6.66 -1.69
CA VAL A 44 11.40 6.26 -2.45
C VAL A 44 11.69 4.94 -3.17
N VAL A 45 10.81 3.95 -2.99
CA VAL A 45 10.90 2.63 -3.62
C VAL A 45 9.59 2.31 -4.30
N THR A 46 9.60 2.12 -5.62
CA THR A 46 8.43 1.64 -6.37
C THR A 46 8.60 0.15 -6.60
N ALA A 47 7.70 -0.66 -6.04
CA ALA A 47 7.73 -2.12 -6.14
C ALA A 47 6.48 -2.68 -6.84
N HIS A 48 6.66 -3.83 -7.49
CA HIS A 48 5.61 -4.60 -8.16
C HIS A 48 5.45 -5.99 -7.54
N GLY A 49 4.29 -6.61 -7.76
CA GLY A 49 4.00 -7.95 -7.25
C GLY A 49 3.77 -7.99 -5.74
N PHE A 50 2.94 -7.08 -5.24
CA PHE A 50 2.67 -6.95 -3.82
C PHE A 50 1.78 -8.08 -3.27
N ASP A 51 2.16 -8.58 -2.10
CA ASP A 51 1.31 -9.43 -1.27
C ASP A 51 0.54 -8.59 -0.22
N VAL A 52 -0.31 -9.26 0.56
CA VAL A 52 -1.17 -8.64 1.57
C VAL A 52 -0.36 -7.87 2.60
N ASP A 53 0.80 -8.39 3.00
CA ASP A 53 1.63 -7.75 4.01
C ASP A 53 2.38 -6.53 3.45
N SER A 54 2.71 -6.51 2.17
CA SER A 54 3.24 -5.32 1.49
C SER A 54 2.17 -4.23 1.38
N LEU A 55 0.91 -4.60 1.11
CA LEU A 55 -0.24 -3.68 1.15
C LEU A 55 -0.47 -3.13 2.57
N ALA A 56 -0.40 -3.99 3.59
CA ALA A 56 -0.48 -3.57 4.99
C ALA A 56 0.66 -2.61 5.33
N MET A 57 1.90 -2.90 4.92
CA MET A 57 3.01 -1.97 5.16
C MET A 57 2.80 -0.62 4.46
N ALA A 58 2.33 -0.62 3.21
CA ALA A 58 2.09 0.61 2.43
C ALA A 58 1.05 1.53 3.06
N THR A 59 0.01 0.92 3.66
CA THR A 59 -1.15 1.62 4.22
C THR A 59 -1.07 1.79 5.73
N PHE A 60 0.07 1.45 6.36
CA PHE A 60 0.19 1.29 7.81
C PHE A 60 -0.87 0.38 8.43
N GLY A 61 -1.35 -0.56 7.64
CA GLY A 61 -2.38 -1.47 8.05
C GLY A 61 -1.89 -2.68 8.84
N GLU A 62 -2.86 -3.53 9.15
CA GLU A 62 -2.66 -4.87 9.66
C GLU A 62 -3.33 -5.86 8.71
N SER A 63 -2.64 -6.96 8.43
CA SER A 63 -3.20 -8.06 7.65
C SER A 63 -4.02 -8.98 8.57
N GLY A 64 -5.25 -9.26 8.16
CA GLY A 64 -6.14 -10.20 8.82
C GLY A 64 -6.33 -11.45 7.96
N ALA A 65 -6.44 -12.61 8.59
CA ALA A 65 -6.86 -13.84 7.92
C ALA A 65 -8.36 -14.05 8.12
N ILE A 66 -9.09 -14.22 7.02
CA ILE A 66 -10.50 -14.62 7.02
C ILE A 66 -10.52 -16.12 6.74
N ALA A 67 -10.94 -16.92 7.71
CA ALA A 67 -11.07 -18.36 7.54
C ALA A 67 -12.19 -18.66 6.54
N GLY A 68 -11.97 -19.63 5.64
CA GLY A 68 -13.03 -20.08 4.72
C GLY A 68 -14.20 -20.69 5.49
N GLY A 69 -15.41 -20.46 5.01
CA GLY A 69 -16.61 -20.83 5.73
C GLY A 69 -17.88 -20.82 4.88
N THR A 70 -18.96 -21.28 5.49
CA THR A 70 -20.32 -21.14 4.97
C THR A 70 -21.06 -20.17 5.88
N VAL A 71 -21.66 -19.15 5.29
CA VAL A 71 -22.54 -18.21 5.97
C VAL A 71 -23.95 -18.49 5.51
N THR A 72 -24.86 -18.71 6.45
CA THR A 72 -26.27 -19.00 6.16
C THR A 72 -27.13 -17.84 6.61
N ASP A 73 -28.08 -17.46 5.76
CA ASP A 73 -29.13 -16.49 6.04
C ASP A 73 -28.63 -15.13 6.56
N GLU A 74 -27.56 -14.61 5.95
CA GLU A 74 -27.08 -13.25 6.21
C GLU A 74 -28.13 -12.22 5.77
N SER A 75 -28.59 -11.39 6.71
CA SER A 75 -29.68 -10.46 6.46
C SER A 75 -29.20 -9.15 5.81
N HIS A 76 -29.85 -8.76 4.72
CA HIS A 76 -29.59 -7.51 4.02
C HIS A 76 -30.89 -6.79 3.65
N VAL A 77 -30.83 -5.46 3.58
CA VAL A 77 -31.92 -4.65 3.01
C VAL A 77 -31.67 -4.47 1.52
N ALA A 78 -32.54 -5.02 0.68
CA ALA A 78 -32.44 -5.01 -0.76
C ALA A 78 -33.13 -3.78 -1.38
N TYR A 79 -32.49 -3.28 -2.44
CA TYR A 79 -33.04 -2.27 -3.33
C TYR A 79 -32.77 -2.74 -4.76
N ARG A 80 -33.73 -2.59 -5.66
CA ARG A 80 -33.54 -2.94 -7.08
C ARG A 80 -32.42 -2.08 -7.68
N GLY A 81 -31.55 -2.72 -8.45
CA GLY A 81 -30.32 -2.11 -8.95
C GLY A 81 -29.20 -1.93 -7.91
N GLY A 82 -29.50 -2.17 -6.62
CA GLY A 82 -28.57 -1.99 -5.50
C GLY A 82 -27.57 -3.14 -5.34
N TYR A 83 -26.49 -2.85 -4.60
CA TYR A 83 -25.44 -3.82 -4.29
C TYR A 83 -25.48 -4.24 -2.82
N LEU A 84 -25.55 -5.55 -2.59
CA LEU A 84 -25.50 -6.20 -1.30
C LEU A 84 -24.09 -6.72 -1.07
N ARG A 85 -23.34 -6.07 -0.18
CA ARG A 85 -22.01 -6.50 0.23
C ARG A 85 -22.18 -7.60 1.29
N ALA A 86 -21.59 -8.77 1.06
CA ALA A 86 -21.46 -9.79 2.09
C ALA A 86 -20.60 -9.26 3.24
N LYS A 87 -20.94 -9.58 4.48
CA LYS A 87 -20.20 -9.13 5.67
C LYS A 87 -18.72 -9.53 5.61
N GLU A 88 -18.44 -10.75 5.17
CA GLU A 88 -17.06 -11.22 5.00
C GLU A 88 -16.38 -10.54 3.80
N GLY A 89 -17.15 -9.99 2.85
CA GLY A 89 -16.66 -9.08 1.83
C GLY A 89 -15.65 -9.68 0.84
N VAL A 90 -15.64 -11.00 0.69
CA VAL A 90 -14.69 -11.77 -0.12
C VAL A 90 -15.38 -12.45 -1.30
N ASP A 91 -14.62 -13.07 -2.20
CA ASP A 91 -15.21 -13.73 -3.36
C ASP A 91 -16.14 -14.87 -2.92
N LEU A 92 -17.35 -14.87 -3.47
CA LEU A 92 -18.44 -15.71 -3.03
C LEU A 92 -18.62 -16.88 -3.99
N SER A 93 -18.92 -18.04 -3.43
CA SER A 93 -19.28 -19.26 -4.15
C SER A 93 -20.57 -19.84 -3.58
N ALA A 94 -21.29 -20.65 -4.37
CA ALA A 94 -22.57 -21.26 -3.95
C ALA A 94 -23.56 -20.24 -3.33
N VAL A 95 -23.71 -19.08 -3.99
CA VAL A 95 -24.56 -17.99 -3.49
C VAL A 95 -26.02 -18.27 -3.78
N SER A 96 -26.87 -18.13 -2.77
CA SER A 96 -28.31 -18.20 -2.89
C SER A 96 -28.97 -17.09 -2.07
N LEU A 97 -30.00 -16.48 -2.62
CA LEU A 97 -30.79 -15.45 -1.93
C LEU A 97 -32.22 -15.96 -1.72
N THR A 98 -32.83 -15.57 -0.61
CA THR A 98 -34.27 -15.72 -0.38
C THR A 98 -34.87 -14.39 0.04
N ASN A 99 -36.07 -14.10 -0.44
CA ASN A 99 -36.90 -13.00 0.06
C ASN A 99 -38.10 -13.59 0.79
N SER A 100 -38.20 -13.37 2.10
CA SER A 100 -39.29 -13.90 2.93
C SER A 100 -39.50 -15.42 2.76
N GLY A 101 -38.40 -16.17 2.57
CA GLY A 101 -38.41 -17.62 2.34
C GLY A 101 -38.66 -18.06 0.89
N THR A 102 -38.95 -17.14 -0.03
CA THR A 102 -39.05 -17.43 -1.47
C THR A 102 -37.66 -17.38 -2.10
N PRO A 103 -37.18 -18.46 -2.74
CA PRO A 103 -35.90 -18.46 -3.44
C PRO A 103 -35.88 -17.43 -4.57
N MET A 104 -34.77 -16.71 -4.68
CA MET A 104 -34.47 -15.81 -5.79
C MET A 104 -33.61 -16.51 -6.83
N VAL A 105 -33.71 -16.09 -8.09
CA VAL A 105 -33.04 -16.72 -9.24
C VAL A 105 -31.89 -15.86 -9.76
N GLU A 106 -30.68 -16.41 -9.80
CA GLU A 106 -29.53 -15.75 -10.41
C GLU A 106 -29.77 -15.51 -11.92
N GLY A 107 -29.39 -14.32 -12.40
CA GLY A 107 -29.61 -13.85 -13.76
C GLY A 107 -31.02 -13.29 -14.03
N THR A 108 -31.96 -13.46 -13.09
CA THR A 108 -33.32 -12.88 -13.18
C THR A 108 -33.56 -11.86 -12.06
N ASP A 109 -33.30 -12.26 -10.81
CA ASP A 109 -33.50 -11.41 -9.63
C ASP A 109 -32.19 -10.75 -9.18
N TYR A 110 -31.06 -11.43 -9.37
CA TYR A 110 -29.75 -10.94 -8.92
C TYR A 110 -28.59 -11.45 -9.78
N GLU A 111 -27.45 -10.78 -9.69
CA GLU A 111 -26.17 -11.22 -10.28
C GLU A 111 -25.07 -11.24 -9.22
N VAL A 112 -24.27 -12.31 -9.17
CA VAL A 112 -23.14 -12.41 -8.25
C VAL A 112 -22.00 -11.50 -8.74
N LYS A 113 -21.38 -10.74 -7.83
CA LYS A 113 -20.23 -9.88 -8.09
C LYS A 113 -19.16 -10.07 -7.00
N GLY A 114 -17.96 -9.55 -7.23
CA GLY A 114 -16.86 -9.68 -6.26
C GLY A 114 -17.21 -9.08 -4.90
N GLY A 115 -17.32 -9.93 -3.88
CA GLY A 115 -17.64 -9.52 -2.51
C GLY A 115 -19.13 -9.44 -2.16
N GLY A 116 -20.04 -9.90 -3.03
CA GLY A 116 -21.47 -9.67 -2.84
C GLY A 116 -22.37 -10.00 -4.03
N VAL A 117 -23.55 -9.40 -4.04
CA VAL A 117 -24.58 -9.62 -5.06
C VAL A 117 -25.21 -8.29 -5.45
N ARG A 118 -25.45 -8.07 -6.74
CA ARG A 118 -26.28 -6.95 -7.21
C ARG A 118 -27.69 -7.45 -7.49
N ILE A 119 -28.69 -6.76 -6.96
CA ILE A 119 -30.09 -7.01 -7.30
C ILE A 119 -30.37 -6.38 -8.67
N LEU A 120 -30.98 -7.14 -9.57
CA LEU A 120 -31.32 -6.66 -10.91
C LEU A 120 -32.46 -5.65 -10.83
N GLU A 121 -32.45 -4.65 -11.72
CA GLU A 121 -33.45 -3.57 -11.70
C GLU A 121 -34.87 -4.09 -12.00
N ASP A 122 -34.96 -5.10 -12.86
CA ASP A 122 -36.19 -5.76 -13.28
C ASP A 122 -36.63 -6.89 -12.34
N ALA A 123 -35.95 -7.09 -11.21
CA ALA A 123 -36.29 -8.15 -10.26
C ALA A 123 -37.71 -7.93 -9.70
N THR A 124 -38.65 -8.80 -10.08
CA THR A 124 -40.05 -8.71 -9.63
C THR A 124 -40.27 -9.29 -8.25
N ASN A 125 -39.33 -10.11 -7.77
CA ASN A 125 -39.38 -10.78 -6.47
C ASN A 125 -38.78 -9.93 -5.33
N VAL A 126 -38.49 -8.65 -5.60
CA VAL A 126 -37.91 -7.71 -4.63
C VAL A 126 -38.66 -6.38 -4.71
N VAL A 127 -39.12 -5.90 -3.57
CA VAL A 127 -39.55 -4.53 -3.38
C VAL A 127 -38.44 -3.76 -2.65
N ASP A 128 -38.29 -2.49 -2.99
CA ASP A 128 -37.27 -1.63 -2.38
C ASP A 128 -37.52 -1.51 -0.86
N GLY A 129 -36.51 -1.88 -0.07
CA GLY A 129 -36.58 -1.97 1.38
C GLY A 129 -36.88 -3.37 1.92
N ASP A 130 -37.08 -4.38 1.06
CA ASP A 130 -37.26 -5.77 1.50
C ASP A 130 -36.03 -6.31 2.21
N THR A 131 -36.26 -7.17 3.21
CA THR A 131 -35.19 -7.94 3.84
C THR A 131 -34.96 -9.23 3.07
N VAL A 132 -33.79 -9.38 2.47
CA VAL A 132 -33.34 -10.61 1.81
C VAL A 132 -32.32 -11.32 2.68
N LEU A 133 -32.32 -12.65 2.61
CA LEU A 133 -31.37 -13.51 3.29
C LEU A 133 -30.42 -14.11 2.27
N MET A 134 -29.13 -13.91 2.47
CA MET A 134 -28.07 -14.38 1.58
C MET A 134 -27.31 -15.53 2.24
N THR A 135 -27.25 -16.68 1.57
CA THR A 135 -26.45 -17.83 1.96
C THR A 135 -25.34 -18.04 0.95
N TYR A 136 -24.11 -18.20 1.42
CA TYR A 136 -22.94 -18.33 0.56
C TYR A 136 -21.81 -19.12 1.22
N THR A 137 -20.92 -19.64 0.38
CA THR A 137 -19.61 -20.17 0.79
C THR A 137 -18.50 -19.24 0.33
N HIS A 138 -17.47 -19.08 1.14
CA HIS A 138 -16.29 -18.29 0.77
C HIS A 138 -15.01 -19.02 1.12
N ALA A 139 -13.99 -18.83 0.28
CA ALA A 139 -12.65 -19.35 0.52
C ALA A 139 -11.94 -18.53 1.60
N SER A 140 -10.84 -19.10 2.14
CA SER A 140 -9.92 -18.34 2.98
C SER A 140 -9.37 -17.16 2.20
N SER A 141 -9.44 -15.98 2.79
CA SER A 141 -9.02 -14.73 2.18
C SER A 141 -8.21 -13.91 3.16
N ALA A 142 -7.60 -12.84 2.68
CA ALA A 142 -6.86 -11.92 3.52
C ALA A 142 -7.46 -10.51 3.41
N SER A 143 -7.52 -9.81 4.52
CA SER A 143 -7.94 -8.42 4.61
C SER A 143 -6.75 -7.55 5.00
N VAL A 144 -6.82 -6.27 4.63
CA VAL A 144 -5.92 -5.24 5.13
C VAL A 144 -6.76 -4.10 5.67
N GLU A 145 -6.60 -3.80 6.95
CA GLU A 145 -7.19 -2.60 7.57
C GLU A 145 -6.10 -1.56 7.76
N ALA A 146 -6.24 -0.41 7.10
CA ALA A 146 -5.22 0.64 7.04
C ALA A 146 -5.09 1.45 8.36
N ILE A 147 -3.92 2.09 8.56
CA ILE A 147 -3.64 3.08 9.63
C ILE A 147 -3.75 2.51 11.07
N LEU A 148 -3.52 1.21 11.26
CA LEU A 148 -3.45 0.58 12.57
C LEU A 148 -2.04 0.60 13.19
N ASN A 149 -1.01 0.72 12.36
CA ASN A 149 0.39 0.48 12.71
C ASN A 149 1.32 1.64 12.28
N ALA A 150 0.88 2.88 12.48
CA ALA A 150 1.66 4.06 12.09
C ALA A 150 3.00 4.19 12.86
N GLY A 151 4.02 4.70 12.17
CA GLY A 151 5.28 5.11 12.80
C GLY A 151 6.28 4.01 13.11
N LYS A 152 6.11 2.81 12.56
CA LYS A 152 7.14 1.75 12.65
C LYS A 152 8.41 2.15 11.89
N GLU A 153 9.54 1.78 12.47
CA GLU A 153 10.88 1.98 11.90
C GLU A 153 11.45 0.64 11.43
N TYR A 154 12.21 0.68 10.34
CA TYR A 154 12.76 -0.49 9.68
C TYR A 154 14.23 -0.29 9.32
N ILE A 155 14.91 -1.40 9.02
CA ILE A 155 16.20 -1.42 8.33
C ILE A 155 15.92 -1.91 6.92
N MET A 156 16.42 -1.19 5.92
CA MET A 156 16.25 -1.57 4.52
C MET A 156 17.58 -1.92 3.88
N ALA A 157 17.60 -2.97 3.08
CA ALA A 157 18.68 -3.24 2.16
C ALA A 157 18.10 -3.38 0.75
N PHE A 158 18.82 -2.83 -0.22
CA PHE A 158 18.57 -3.04 -1.63
C PHE A 158 19.79 -3.75 -2.21
N ASP A 159 19.52 -4.79 -2.98
CA ASP A 159 20.52 -5.55 -3.74
C ASP A 159 20.09 -5.50 -5.20
N GLY A 160 20.91 -4.86 -6.04
CA GLY A 160 20.62 -4.66 -7.45
C GLY A 160 21.88 -4.71 -8.30
N PHE A 161 21.72 -4.46 -9.59
CA PHE A 161 22.82 -4.48 -10.55
C PHE A 161 22.93 -3.13 -11.26
N ASN A 162 24.14 -2.59 -11.32
CA ASN A 162 24.43 -1.41 -12.14
C ASN A 162 24.69 -1.84 -13.59
N GLN A 163 23.64 -1.85 -14.41
CA GLN A 163 23.76 -2.23 -15.82
C GLN A 163 24.66 -1.30 -16.64
N ALA A 164 24.90 -0.06 -16.19
CA ALA A 164 25.78 0.87 -16.88
C ALA A 164 27.27 0.50 -16.73
N PHE A 165 27.61 -0.39 -15.80
CA PHE A 165 28.99 -0.79 -15.49
C PHE A 165 29.11 -2.32 -15.42
N ASP A 166 28.92 -2.98 -16.57
CA ASP A 166 28.99 -4.45 -16.74
C ASP A 166 28.08 -5.26 -15.80
N GLY A 167 26.99 -4.66 -15.30
CA GLY A 167 26.07 -5.34 -14.40
C GLY A 167 26.69 -5.67 -13.04
N LYS A 168 27.66 -4.90 -12.56
CA LYS A 168 28.23 -5.12 -11.22
C LYS A 168 27.17 -4.95 -10.12
N PRO A 169 27.17 -5.80 -9.08
CA PRO A 169 26.22 -5.66 -7.98
C PRO A 169 26.40 -4.33 -7.24
N VAL A 170 25.29 -3.74 -6.83
CA VAL A 170 25.23 -2.57 -5.97
C VAL A 170 24.31 -2.90 -4.80
N VAL A 171 24.84 -2.76 -3.59
CA VAL A 171 24.13 -2.94 -2.33
C VAL A 171 23.98 -1.61 -1.64
N LEU A 172 22.76 -1.25 -1.26
CA LEU A 172 22.45 -0.08 -0.44
C LEU A 172 21.86 -0.56 0.88
N ASP A 173 22.54 -0.26 1.98
CA ASP A 173 22.02 -0.45 3.34
C ASP A 173 21.55 0.88 3.90
N VAL A 174 20.28 0.98 4.28
CA VAL A 174 19.71 2.14 4.98
C VAL A 174 19.37 1.73 6.41
N TYR A 175 20.04 2.38 7.37
CA TYR A 175 20.16 1.86 8.73
C TYR A 175 18.92 2.08 9.59
N ARG A 176 18.16 3.12 9.31
CA ARG A 176 16.92 3.42 10.01
C ARG A 176 16.01 4.20 9.09
N VAL A 177 14.88 3.62 8.73
CA VAL A 177 13.87 4.24 7.89
C VAL A 177 12.53 4.22 8.59
N LYS A 178 11.79 5.31 8.50
CA LYS A 178 10.42 5.40 8.98
C LYS A 178 9.51 5.46 7.77
N ASN A 179 8.60 4.50 7.66
CA ASN A 179 7.66 4.48 6.55
C ASN A 179 6.70 5.66 6.67
N THR A 180 6.22 6.17 5.54
CA THR A 180 5.18 7.19 5.40
C THR A 180 4.01 6.59 4.61
N PRO A 181 2.75 6.94 4.92
CA PRO A 181 1.60 6.34 4.25
C PRO A 181 1.69 6.63 2.75
N SER A 182 1.63 5.56 1.98
CA SER A 182 1.79 5.61 0.53
C SER A 182 0.44 5.69 -0.16
N SER A 183 0.35 6.38 -1.29
CA SER A 183 -0.87 6.37 -2.10
C SER A 183 -1.04 5.02 -2.78
N LEU A 184 -2.24 4.43 -2.70
CA LEU A 184 -2.56 3.17 -3.36
C LEU A 184 -3.41 3.41 -4.61
N GLY A 185 -2.84 3.16 -5.78
CA GLY A 185 -3.58 3.12 -7.04
C GLY A 185 -4.37 1.81 -7.16
N LEU A 186 -5.66 1.82 -6.80
CA LEU A 186 -6.51 0.62 -6.88
C LEU A 186 -6.98 0.30 -8.30
N VAL A 187 -7.03 1.31 -9.18
CA VAL A 187 -7.39 1.19 -10.59
C VAL A 187 -6.39 2.02 -11.38
N THR A 188 -5.57 1.37 -12.20
CA THR A 188 -4.53 2.00 -13.02
C THR A 188 -4.52 1.36 -14.42
N ASP A 189 -4.12 2.13 -15.44
CA ASP A 189 -4.03 1.65 -16.83
C ASP A 189 -2.79 0.76 -17.07
N ASP A 190 -1.80 0.85 -16.18
CA ASP A 190 -0.58 0.03 -16.16
C ASP A 190 -0.61 -1.00 -15.02
N PHE A 191 0.36 -1.93 -15.01
CA PHE A 191 0.54 -2.89 -13.92
C PHE A 191 0.58 -2.18 -12.55
N GLY A 192 -0.22 -2.67 -11.61
CA GLY A 192 -0.28 -2.13 -10.26
C GLY A 192 1.12 -2.02 -9.65
N SER A 193 1.41 -0.84 -9.11
CA SER A 193 2.65 -0.54 -8.39
C SER A 193 2.31 0.06 -7.04
N ILE A 194 3.18 -0.18 -6.07
CA ILE A 194 3.12 0.51 -4.79
C ILE A 194 4.41 1.31 -4.66
N GLU A 195 4.26 2.63 -4.55
CA GLU A 195 5.35 3.52 -4.21
C GLU A 195 5.43 3.64 -2.70
N PHE A 196 6.47 3.08 -2.10
CA PHE A 196 6.78 3.28 -0.69
C PHE A 196 7.67 4.49 -0.51
N THR A 197 7.28 5.39 0.37
CA THR A 197 8.09 6.55 0.76
C THR A 197 8.55 6.39 2.21
N PHE A 198 9.84 6.59 2.46
CA PHE A 198 10.42 6.51 3.80
C PHE A 198 11.26 7.73 4.13
N ASP A 199 11.16 8.18 5.38
CA ASP A 199 12.10 9.12 5.97
C ASP A 199 13.31 8.36 6.48
N VAL A 200 14.51 8.73 6.02
CA VAL A 200 15.76 8.14 6.50
C VAL A 200 16.19 8.87 7.76
N LEU A 201 16.19 8.15 8.86
CA LEU A 201 16.50 8.68 10.18
C LEU A 201 17.94 8.38 10.57
N LYS A 202 18.48 9.18 11.48
CA LYS A 202 19.77 8.92 12.11
C LYS A 202 19.71 7.66 12.98
N ASP A 203 20.64 6.75 12.78
CA ASP A 203 20.91 5.62 13.67
C ASP A 203 22.10 5.97 14.60
N ASP A 204 21.79 6.25 15.87
CA ASP A 204 22.80 6.56 16.90
C ASP A 204 23.71 5.36 17.24
N GLY A 205 23.33 4.14 16.85
CA GLY A 205 24.16 2.95 16.98
C GLY A 205 25.32 2.89 15.99
N LYS A 206 25.27 3.66 14.88
CA LYS A 206 26.38 3.79 13.93
C LYS A 206 27.38 4.80 14.46
N THR A 207 28.59 4.30 14.77
CA THR A 207 29.66 5.09 15.37
C THR A 207 30.96 4.90 14.58
N GLY A 208 31.81 5.93 14.55
CA GLY A 208 33.09 5.94 13.84
C GLY A 208 33.23 7.11 12.88
N ALA A 209 34.46 7.61 12.71
CA ALA A 209 34.73 8.84 11.95
C ALA A 209 34.37 8.76 10.46
N SER A 210 34.25 7.55 9.90
CA SER A 210 33.94 7.32 8.48
C SER A 210 32.69 6.45 8.29
N VAL A 211 31.83 6.38 9.32
CA VAL A 211 30.59 5.61 9.28
C VAL A 211 29.43 6.59 9.19
N SER A 212 28.76 6.60 8.04
CA SER A 212 27.49 7.31 7.90
C SER A 212 26.48 6.75 8.91
N GLN A 213 25.72 7.64 9.55
CA GLN A 213 24.66 7.23 10.49
C GLN A 213 23.32 6.99 9.81
N PHE A 214 23.25 7.13 8.48
CA PHE A 214 21.99 7.06 7.72
C PHE A 214 21.98 5.87 6.77
N PHE A 215 22.96 5.77 5.87
CA PHE A 215 23.05 4.69 4.90
C PHE A 215 24.49 4.45 4.41
N LYS A 216 24.71 3.31 3.76
CA LYS A 216 25.94 2.97 3.05
C LYS A 216 25.61 2.34 1.71
N LEU A 217 26.19 2.88 0.65
CA LEU A 217 26.12 2.33 -0.70
C LEU A 217 27.45 1.67 -1.03
N MET A 218 27.40 0.45 -1.54
CA MET A 218 28.55 -0.36 -1.92
C MET A 218 28.36 -0.85 -3.35
N GLN A 219 29.30 -0.54 -4.21
CA GLN A 219 29.42 -1.22 -5.50
C GLN A 219 30.44 -2.34 -5.34
N ILE A 220 30.05 -3.57 -5.67
CA ILE A 220 30.95 -4.72 -5.58
C ILE A 220 31.91 -4.66 -6.77
N GLU A 221 33.18 -4.43 -6.48
CA GLU A 221 34.24 -4.51 -7.47
C GLU A 221 34.71 -5.96 -7.60
N GLY A 222 34.49 -6.52 -8.79
CA GLY A 222 35.10 -7.75 -9.31
C GLY A 222 35.73 -7.49 -10.66
#